data_AF-A0A947K1D5-F1
#
_entry.id   AF-A0A947K1D5-F1
#
_cell.length_a   1.000
_cell.length_b   1.000
_cell.length_c   1.000
_cell.angle_alpha   90.00
_cell.angle_beta   90.00
_cell.angle_gamma   90.00
#
_symmetry.space_group_name_H-M   'P 1'
#
loop_
_entity.id
_entity.type
_entity.pdbx_description
1 polymer ?
#
loop_
_entity_poly.entity_id
_entity_poly.type
_entity_poly.pdbx_seq_one_letter_code
_entity_poly.pdbx_strand_id
1 'polypeptide(L)'
;MKKFMDKIDSLKSITEEVFLDSKKENAKNRHLIKEMVAGETKGDKVRALLEIIRRVLPEETNELIKRKLDVKLDTEKFPFDLEKLSFCEDKIGRGWNSEVYLLEPFEKNIPSYVLKIDYRVEGSAEEIQKVALHNKKEYEEISKIYEDVEGLVPKEYQLVGTSPRTQKPTIITVQEFIGKDLQDIFKMDKSDLIDLLRGDHALNESFSKFIEISEKIWAEEKKIIDLTGKANLVIAKSENEHKLVFLDPHNISSKGKDDPDRVERLEKKLEYLQNIFSEISSKERTRKMAA
;
A
#
# COMPACT_ATOMS: atom_id res chain seq x y z
N MET A 1 34.40 6.31 -10.71
CA MET A 1 34.14 7.72 -11.05
C MET A 1 33.83 7.93 -12.52
N LYS A 2 34.70 7.54 -13.47
CA LYS A 2 34.43 7.70 -14.92
C LYS A 2 33.13 6.99 -15.37
N LYS A 3 32.99 5.69 -15.08
CA LYS A 3 31.75 4.89 -15.31
C LYS A 3 30.49 5.37 -14.56
N PHE A 4 30.61 6.27 -13.58
CA PHE A 4 29.52 6.84 -12.79
C PHE A 4 29.08 8.19 -13.39
N MET A 5 30.04 9.01 -13.82
CA MET A 5 29.79 10.19 -14.65
C MET A 5 29.19 9.77 -15.99
N ASP A 6 29.67 8.70 -16.61
CA ASP A 6 29.13 8.17 -17.88
C ASP A 6 27.66 7.72 -17.77
N LYS A 7 27.17 7.31 -16.58
CA LYS A 7 25.77 6.92 -16.32
C LYS A 7 24.87 8.10 -15.94
N ILE A 8 25.42 9.11 -15.25
CA ILE A 8 24.72 10.37 -14.99
C ILE A 8 24.58 11.16 -16.28
N ASP A 9 25.63 11.18 -17.10
CA ASP A 9 25.62 11.76 -18.44
C ASP A 9 24.73 10.97 -19.39
N SER A 10 24.59 9.64 -19.23
CA SER A 10 23.59 8.89 -19.99
C SER A 10 22.16 9.16 -19.52
N LEU A 11 21.89 9.32 -18.22
CA LEU A 11 20.55 9.68 -17.73
C LEU A 11 20.17 11.11 -18.11
N LYS A 12 21.11 12.06 -18.02
CA LYS A 12 20.99 13.42 -18.55
C LYS A 12 20.81 13.42 -20.06
N SER A 13 21.62 12.68 -20.82
CA SER A 13 21.47 12.62 -22.27
C SER A 13 20.15 11.96 -22.65
N ILE A 14 19.69 10.94 -21.93
CA ILE A 14 18.36 10.34 -22.13
C ILE A 14 17.25 11.36 -21.81
N THR A 15 17.39 12.19 -20.78
CA THR A 15 16.43 13.29 -20.48
C THR A 15 16.64 14.56 -21.31
N GLU A 16 17.70 14.67 -22.13
CA GLU A 16 17.93 15.80 -23.04
C GLU A 16 17.59 15.42 -24.49
N GLU A 17 17.84 14.18 -24.89
CA GLU A 17 17.66 13.61 -26.24
C GLU A 17 16.20 13.22 -26.50
N VAL A 18 15.47 12.72 -25.49
CA VAL A 18 14.00 12.57 -25.51
C VAL A 18 13.29 13.91 -25.76
N PHE A 19 13.96 15.03 -25.50
CA PHE A 19 13.39 16.39 -25.55
C PHE A 19 13.89 17.23 -26.73
N LEU A 20 14.77 16.69 -27.59
CA LEU A 20 15.24 17.35 -28.81
C LEU A 20 14.34 17.05 -30.03
N ASP A 21 13.60 15.93 -30.02
CA ASP A 21 12.89 15.41 -31.21
C ASP A 21 11.41 15.78 -31.36
N SER A 22 10.80 16.52 -30.44
CA SER A 22 9.45 17.10 -30.68
C SER A 22 9.34 18.53 -30.15
N LYS A 23 9.66 19.49 -31.03
CA LYS A 23 9.86 20.91 -30.69
C LYS A 23 8.59 21.73 -30.37
N LYS A 24 7.40 21.13 -30.26
CA LYS A 24 6.16 21.91 -30.00
C LYS A 24 5.32 21.47 -28.80
N GLU A 25 5.37 20.22 -28.34
CA GLU A 25 4.63 19.78 -27.14
C GLU A 25 5.47 19.72 -25.85
N ASN A 26 6.80 19.59 -25.99
CA ASN A 26 7.73 19.51 -24.86
C ASN A 26 7.84 20.76 -23.97
N ALA A 27 7.33 21.92 -24.41
CA ALA A 27 7.37 23.13 -23.59
C ALA A 27 6.40 23.07 -22.40
N LYS A 28 5.28 22.36 -22.52
CA LYS A 28 4.21 22.35 -21.51
C LYS A 28 4.56 21.55 -20.25
N ASN A 29 5.41 20.52 -20.34
CA ASN A 29 5.72 19.65 -19.19
C ASN A 29 7.14 19.82 -18.63
N ARG A 30 8.00 20.60 -19.33
CA ARG A 30 9.36 20.92 -18.86
C ARG A 30 9.39 21.59 -17.48
N HIS A 31 8.40 22.42 -17.15
CA HIS A 31 8.33 23.05 -15.83
C HIS A 31 8.02 22.03 -14.73
N LEU A 32 7.13 21.05 -14.97
CA LEU A 32 6.84 20.00 -13.98
C LEU A 32 8.04 19.09 -13.73
N ILE A 33 8.78 18.72 -14.77
CA ILE A 33 9.99 17.91 -14.59
C ILE A 33 11.07 18.72 -13.86
N LYS A 34 11.18 20.02 -14.17
CA LYS A 34 12.04 20.94 -13.42
C LYS A 34 11.57 21.09 -11.97
N GLU A 35 10.28 21.10 -11.69
CA GLU A 35 9.72 21.09 -10.33
C GLU A 35 9.94 19.74 -9.62
N MET A 36 9.91 18.62 -10.34
CA MET A 36 10.22 17.29 -9.78
C MET A 36 11.68 17.17 -9.35
N VAL A 37 12.61 17.73 -10.14
CA VAL A 37 14.05 17.67 -9.87
C VAL A 37 14.51 18.80 -8.94
N ALA A 38 14.07 20.02 -9.22
CA ALA A 38 14.52 21.27 -8.59
C ALA A 38 13.48 21.92 -7.67
N GLY A 39 12.33 21.28 -7.41
CA GLY A 39 11.36 21.74 -6.42
C GLY A 39 12.01 21.92 -5.05
N GLU A 40 11.66 23.01 -4.38
CA GLU A 40 12.27 23.41 -3.10
C GLU A 40 11.80 22.50 -1.97
N THR A 41 10.55 22.04 -2.02
CA THR A 41 9.96 21.15 -1.01
C THR A 41 9.75 19.72 -1.53
N LYS A 42 9.56 18.77 -0.61
CA LYS A 42 9.21 17.39 -0.96
C LYS A 42 7.82 17.29 -1.60
N GLY A 43 6.88 18.12 -1.12
CA GLY A 43 5.53 18.22 -1.66
C GLY A 43 5.56 18.61 -3.12
N ASP A 44 6.39 19.59 -3.50
CA ASP A 44 6.56 20.01 -4.90
C ASP A 44 7.00 18.86 -5.81
N LYS A 45 7.91 18.02 -5.34
CA LYS A 45 8.45 16.91 -6.13
C LYS A 45 7.43 15.79 -6.32
N VAL A 46 6.66 15.47 -5.28
CA VAL A 46 5.59 14.45 -5.37
C VAL A 46 4.41 14.98 -6.17
N ARG A 47 4.02 16.25 -5.97
CA ARG A 47 3.04 16.95 -6.80
C ARG A 47 3.46 16.94 -8.27
N ALA A 48 4.72 17.25 -8.56
CA ALA A 48 5.25 17.22 -9.91
C ALA A 48 5.30 15.81 -10.51
N LEU A 49 5.68 14.78 -9.73
CA LEU A 49 5.61 13.38 -10.16
C LEU A 49 4.17 12.98 -10.49
N LEU A 50 3.22 13.31 -9.63
CA LEU A 50 1.80 13.03 -9.85
C LEU A 50 1.23 13.86 -10.99
N GLU A 51 1.66 15.11 -11.19
CA GLU A 51 1.31 15.92 -12.35
C GLU A 51 1.91 15.37 -13.64
N ILE A 52 3.08 14.73 -13.59
CA ILE A 52 3.65 14.00 -14.74
C ILE A 52 2.76 12.78 -15.03
N ILE A 53 2.36 12.01 -14.01
CA ILE A 53 1.46 10.88 -14.18
C ILE A 53 0.04 11.35 -14.60
N ARG A 54 -0.42 12.52 -14.12
CA ARG A 54 -1.73 13.16 -14.39
C ARG A 54 -1.80 13.77 -15.78
N ARG A 55 -0.72 14.37 -16.28
CA ARG A 55 -0.71 15.05 -17.58
C ARG A 55 -0.38 14.14 -18.74
N VAL A 56 0.25 12.99 -18.50
CA VAL A 56 0.90 12.25 -19.57
C VAL A 56 1.00 10.78 -19.20
N LEU A 57 0.38 9.92 -20.00
CA LEU A 57 1.15 9.25 -21.05
C LEU A 57 0.36 9.26 -22.38
N PRO A 58 0.34 10.38 -23.15
CA PRO A 58 0.11 10.35 -24.58
C PRO A 58 0.93 9.24 -25.22
N GLU A 59 0.33 8.60 -26.23
CA GLU A 59 0.83 7.38 -26.86
C GLU A 59 2.31 7.47 -27.24
N GLU A 60 2.80 8.64 -27.67
CA GLU A 60 4.21 8.77 -28.07
C GLU A 60 5.19 8.69 -26.89
N THR A 61 4.81 9.20 -25.71
CA THR A 61 5.64 9.09 -24.49
C THR A 61 5.55 7.69 -23.90
N ASN A 62 4.36 7.08 -24.01
CA ASN A 62 4.13 5.70 -23.64
C ASN A 62 4.97 4.75 -24.52
N GLU A 63 5.02 4.96 -25.84
CA GLU A 63 5.87 4.21 -26.78
C GLU A 63 7.37 4.41 -26.54
N LEU A 64 7.80 5.59 -26.09
CA LEU A 64 9.20 5.87 -25.78
C LEU A 64 9.67 5.22 -24.47
N ILE A 65 8.82 5.24 -23.44
CA ILE A 65 9.02 4.50 -22.18
C ILE A 65 8.96 2.99 -22.44
N LYS A 66 7.99 2.51 -23.24
CA LYS A 66 7.91 1.11 -23.69
C LYS A 66 9.15 0.67 -24.47
N ARG A 67 9.71 1.51 -25.36
CA ARG A 67 10.91 1.19 -26.16
C ARG A 67 12.22 1.22 -25.37
N LYS A 68 12.36 2.10 -24.37
CA LYS A 68 13.65 2.31 -23.66
C LYS A 68 13.72 1.74 -22.24
N LEU A 69 12.59 1.52 -21.56
CA LEU A 69 12.54 1.01 -20.19
C LEU A 69 12.00 -0.43 -20.09
N ASP A 70 11.42 -0.99 -21.16
CA ASP A 70 10.63 -2.23 -21.11
C ASP A 70 9.56 -2.24 -20.00
N VAL A 71 9.17 -1.04 -19.52
CA VAL A 71 8.12 -0.87 -18.51
C VAL A 71 6.90 -0.31 -19.22
N LYS A 72 5.94 -1.19 -19.53
CA LYS A 72 4.59 -0.79 -19.91
C LYS A 72 3.90 -0.18 -18.69
N LEU A 73 3.92 1.16 -18.57
CA LEU A 73 2.99 1.87 -17.69
C LEU A 73 1.63 1.87 -18.37
N ASP A 74 0.87 0.83 -18.07
CA ASP A 74 -0.48 0.65 -18.57
C ASP A 74 -1.44 1.53 -17.75
N THR A 75 -1.62 2.77 -18.19
CA THR A 75 -2.49 3.74 -17.52
C THR A 75 -3.95 3.29 -17.48
N GLU A 76 -4.37 2.44 -18.43
CA GLU A 76 -5.69 1.80 -18.44
C GLU A 76 -5.85 0.76 -17.32
N LYS A 77 -4.75 0.30 -16.71
CA LYS A 77 -4.77 -0.61 -15.55
C LYS A 77 -4.86 0.08 -14.20
N PHE A 78 -4.77 1.42 -14.13
CA PHE A 78 -5.12 2.09 -12.89
C PHE A 78 -6.64 1.96 -12.69
N PRO A 79 -7.12 1.60 -11.50
CA PRO A 79 -8.56 1.43 -11.28
C PRO A 79 -9.29 2.78 -11.11
N PHE A 80 -8.55 3.88 -11.16
CA PHE A 80 -9.02 5.22 -10.89
C PHE A 80 -8.42 6.18 -11.90
N ASP A 81 -9.16 7.25 -12.15
CA ASP A 81 -8.75 8.34 -13.00
C ASP A 81 -7.96 9.36 -12.18
N LEU A 82 -6.65 9.43 -12.43
CA LEU A 82 -5.75 10.38 -11.77
C LEU A 82 -6.11 11.84 -12.04
N GLU A 83 -6.80 12.14 -13.14
CA GLU A 83 -7.27 13.51 -13.42
C GLU A 83 -8.36 13.95 -12.44
N LYS A 84 -9.03 12.99 -11.80
CA LYS A 84 -10.11 13.22 -10.83
C LYS A 84 -9.63 13.28 -9.38
N LEU A 85 -8.32 13.16 -9.16
CA LEU A 85 -7.72 13.19 -7.84
C LEU A 85 -6.81 14.43 -7.69
N SER A 86 -6.83 14.98 -6.49
CA SER A 86 -5.97 16.06 -6.02
C SER A 86 -4.97 15.53 -5.00
N PHE A 87 -3.73 16.01 -5.07
CA PHE A 87 -2.69 15.62 -4.13
C PHE A 87 -2.73 16.51 -2.90
N CYS A 88 -2.85 15.92 -1.72
CA CYS A 88 -2.60 16.62 -0.47
C CYS A 88 -1.08 16.74 -0.28
N GLU A 89 -0.57 17.97 -0.28
CA GLU A 89 0.88 18.23 -0.16
C GLU A 89 1.45 17.77 1.18
N ASP A 90 0.61 17.74 2.22
CA ASP A 90 0.97 17.30 3.54
C ASP A 90 0.98 15.76 3.66
N LYS A 91 2.01 15.26 4.33
CA LYS A 91 2.08 13.85 4.70
C LYS A 91 1.02 13.54 5.74
N ILE A 92 0.15 12.58 5.44
CA ILE A 92 -0.86 12.09 6.39
C ILE A 92 -0.32 11.01 7.32
N GLY A 93 0.83 10.42 7.00
CA GLY A 93 1.40 9.36 7.81
C GLY A 93 2.83 8.98 7.43
N ARG A 94 3.39 8.09 8.24
CA ARG A 94 4.70 7.49 8.03
C ARG A 94 4.68 6.05 8.50
N GLY A 95 4.94 5.12 7.58
CA GLY A 95 5.28 3.75 7.92
C GLY A 95 6.74 3.63 8.38
N TRP A 96 7.16 2.43 8.74
CA TRP A 96 8.56 2.19 9.11
C TRP A 96 9.53 2.62 7.99
N ASN A 97 9.13 2.35 6.73
CA ASN A 97 9.94 2.58 5.54
C ASN A 97 9.30 3.50 4.50
N SER A 98 8.05 3.90 4.71
CA SER A 98 7.25 4.64 3.74
C SER A 98 6.84 6.02 4.25
N GLU A 99 6.81 7.01 3.35
CA GLU A 99 6.01 8.22 3.55
C GLU A 99 4.64 8.00 2.89
N VAL A 100 3.58 8.44 3.55
CA VAL A 100 2.19 8.24 3.11
C VAL A 100 1.57 9.61 2.84
N TYR A 101 1.08 9.79 1.62
CA TYR A 101 0.40 10.98 1.15
C TYR A 101 -1.04 10.66 0.77
N LEU A 102 -1.93 11.65 0.85
CA LEU A 102 -3.35 11.49 0.51
C LEU A 102 -3.63 11.99 -0.91
N LEU A 103 -4.44 11.25 -1.63
CA LEU A 103 -5.02 11.59 -2.92
C LEU A 103 -6.53 11.76 -2.69
N GLU A 104 -7.00 13.02 -2.67
CA GLU A 104 -8.41 13.36 -2.42
C GLU A 104 -9.14 13.58 -3.75
N PRO A 105 -10.33 13.02 -3.93
CA PRO A 105 -11.09 13.18 -5.16
C PRO A 105 -11.64 14.62 -5.30
N PHE A 106 -11.73 15.11 -6.54
CA PHE A 106 -12.47 16.35 -6.83
C PHE A 106 -13.99 16.16 -6.70
N GLU A 107 -14.47 14.94 -6.94
CA GLU A 107 -15.89 14.57 -6.88
C GLU A 107 -16.18 13.62 -5.72
N LYS A 108 -17.28 13.83 -4.99
CA LYS A 108 -17.61 13.06 -3.77
C LYS A 108 -17.88 11.57 -3.98
N ASN A 109 -18.15 11.15 -5.21
CA ASN A 109 -18.48 9.76 -5.59
C ASN A 109 -17.25 8.91 -5.93
N ILE A 110 -16.05 9.51 -5.90
CA ILE A 110 -14.79 8.81 -6.18
C ILE A 110 -14.13 8.53 -4.82
N PRO A 111 -13.61 7.31 -4.57
CA PRO A 111 -12.88 7.05 -3.33
C PRO A 111 -11.58 7.86 -3.27
N SER A 112 -11.15 8.18 -2.05
CA SER A 112 -9.81 8.70 -1.80
C SER A 112 -8.78 7.57 -1.84
N TYR A 113 -7.53 7.91 -2.09
CA TYR A 113 -6.42 6.95 -2.11
C TYR A 113 -5.24 7.46 -1.29
N VAL A 114 -4.35 6.55 -0.90
CA VAL A 114 -3.06 6.89 -0.31
C VAL A 114 -1.93 6.48 -1.25
N LEU A 115 -0.91 7.33 -1.32
CA LEU A 115 0.33 7.08 -2.02
C LEU A 115 1.41 6.76 -0.98
N LYS A 116 1.87 5.51 -0.92
CA LYS A 116 2.97 5.06 -0.06
C LYS A 116 4.25 4.97 -0.89
N ILE A 117 5.31 5.67 -0.50
CA ILE A 117 6.61 5.65 -1.20
C ILE A 117 7.65 4.95 -0.32
N ASP A 118 8.18 3.79 -0.73
CA ASP A 118 9.14 3.00 0.07
C ASP A 118 10.61 3.44 -0.15
N TYR A 119 11.24 3.98 0.89
CA TYR A 119 12.61 4.48 0.81
C TYR A 119 13.71 3.45 1.13
N ARG A 120 13.36 2.21 1.52
CA ARG A 120 14.36 1.20 1.88
C ARG A 120 14.80 0.30 0.75
N VAL A 121 14.01 0.20 -0.32
CA VAL A 121 14.39 -0.65 -1.45
C VAL A 121 15.54 0.05 -2.18
N GLU A 122 16.75 -0.36 -1.85
CA GLU A 122 17.96 0.07 -2.53
C GLU A 122 18.32 -0.97 -3.59
N GLY A 123 18.71 -0.49 -4.76
CA GLY A 123 19.09 -1.37 -5.84
C GLY A 123 19.00 -0.68 -7.19
N SER A 124 19.41 -1.42 -8.21
CA SER A 124 19.09 -1.13 -9.60
C SER A 124 17.58 -1.20 -9.84
N ALA A 125 17.10 -0.54 -10.90
CA ALA A 125 15.69 -0.59 -11.28
C ALA A 125 15.18 -2.03 -11.48
N GLU A 126 16.03 -2.94 -12.00
CA GLU A 126 15.71 -4.36 -12.16
C GLU A 126 15.49 -5.07 -10.82
N GLU A 127 16.32 -4.78 -9.81
CA GLU A 127 16.14 -5.33 -8.46
C GLU A 127 14.85 -4.81 -7.83
N ILE A 128 14.56 -3.50 -7.95
CA ILE A 128 13.30 -2.93 -7.45
C ILE A 128 12.10 -3.56 -8.16
N GLN A 129 12.18 -3.78 -9.47
CA GLN A 129 11.11 -4.43 -10.23
C GLN A 129 10.87 -5.87 -9.75
N LYS A 130 11.91 -6.64 -9.44
CA LYS A 130 11.77 -7.97 -8.86
C LYS A 130 11.08 -7.94 -7.50
N VAL A 131 11.44 -6.98 -6.64
CA VAL A 131 10.79 -6.79 -5.34
C VAL A 131 9.32 -6.40 -5.53
N ALA A 132 9.00 -5.46 -6.42
CA ALA A 132 7.62 -5.06 -6.71
C ALA A 132 6.78 -6.24 -7.25
N LEU A 133 7.34 -7.07 -8.15
CA LEU A 133 6.66 -8.27 -8.64
C LEU A 133 6.44 -9.31 -7.54
N HIS A 134 7.36 -9.42 -6.58
CA HIS A 134 7.20 -10.29 -5.43
C HIS A 134 6.10 -9.78 -4.49
N ASN A 135 6.17 -8.51 -4.09
CA ASN A 135 5.16 -7.88 -3.22
C ASN A 135 3.76 -7.96 -3.83
N LYS A 136 3.64 -7.75 -5.14
CA LYS A 136 2.37 -7.91 -5.86
C LYS A 136 1.82 -9.34 -5.76
N LYS A 137 2.66 -10.36 -5.94
CA LYS A 137 2.24 -11.77 -5.80
C LYS A 137 1.79 -12.10 -4.39
N GLU A 138 2.50 -11.59 -3.38
CA GLU A 138 2.09 -11.77 -1.98
C GLU A 138 0.76 -11.08 -1.69
N TYR A 139 0.58 -9.83 -2.16
CA TYR A 139 -0.69 -9.12 -2.06
C TYR A 139 -1.83 -9.92 -2.71
N GLU A 140 -1.62 -10.45 -3.92
CA GLU A 140 -2.62 -11.27 -4.63
C GLU A 140 -2.94 -12.57 -3.87
N GLU A 141 -1.93 -13.24 -3.29
CA GLU A 141 -2.12 -14.42 -2.44
C GLU A 141 -2.93 -14.10 -1.19
N ILE A 142 -2.58 -13.03 -0.45
CA ILE A 142 -3.28 -12.61 0.76
C ILE A 142 -4.71 -12.14 0.45
N SER A 143 -4.89 -11.35 -0.61
CA SER A 143 -6.21 -10.88 -1.05
C SER A 143 -7.13 -12.06 -1.37
N LYS A 144 -6.59 -13.11 -2.01
CA LYS A 144 -7.34 -14.32 -2.32
C LYS A 144 -7.65 -15.15 -1.07
N ILE A 145 -6.69 -15.28 -0.17
CA ILE A 145 -6.88 -15.99 1.11
C ILE A 145 -8.08 -15.44 1.89
N TYR A 146 -8.24 -14.12 1.90
CA TYR A 146 -9.31 -13.43 2.64
C TYR A 146 -10.41 -12.88 1.75
N GLU A 147 -10.65 -13.45 0.58
CA GLU A 147 -11.69 -12.97 -0.34
C GLU A 147 -13.11 -13.01 0.27
N ASP A 148 -13.33 -13.90 1.24
CA ASP A 148 -14.59 -14.06 1.98
C ASP A 148 -14.76 -13.07 3.16
N VAL A 149 -13.77 -12.21 3.43
CA VAL A 149 -13.83 -11.17 4.46
C VAL A 149 -13.93 -9.81 3.79
N GLU A 150 -15.16 -9.34 3.59
CA GLU A 150 -15.44 -8.10 2.85
C GLU A 150 -14.65 -6.90 3.40
N GLY A 151 -13.93 -6.23 2.51
CA GLY A 151 -13.18 -5.01 2.82
C GLY A 151 -11.92 -5.22 3.68
N LEU A 152 -11.58 -6.47 4.04
CA LEU A 152 -10.39 -6.72 4.87
C LEU A 152 -9.12 -6.26 4.18
N VAL A 153 -8.93 -6.61 2.91
CA VAL A 153 -7.73 -6.26 2.15
C VAL A 153 -8.10 -5.11 1.19
N PRO A 154 -7.68 -3.87 1.47
CA PRO A 154 -7.93 -2.74 0.58
C PRO A 154 -7.32 -2.99 -0.79
N LYS A 155 -8.01 -2.50 -1.83
CA LYS A 155 -7.44 -2.53 -3.18
C LYS A 155 -6.15 -1.74 -3.22
N GLU A 156 -5.10 -2.34 -3.77
CA GLU A 156 -3.84 -1.66 -3.99
C GLU A 156 -3.23 -1.92 -5.36
N TYR A 157 -2.33 -1.02 -5.74
CA TYR A 157 -1.61 -1.01 -7.01
C TYR A 157 -0.17 -0.63 -6.74
N GLN A 158 0.76 -1.38 -7.31
CA GLN A 158 2.19 -1.13 -7.14
C GLN A 158 2.81 -0.69 -8.45
N LEU A 159 3.68 0.32 -8.37
CA LEU A 159 4.45 0.85 -9.48
C LEU A 159 5.90 1.10 -9.05
N VAL A 160 6.82 0.97 -10.00
CA VAL A 160 8.22 1.33 -9.78
C VAL A 160 8.40 2.76 -10.27
N GLY A 161 8.81 3.64 -9.35
CA GLY A 161 9.03 5.06 -9.63
C GLY A 161 10.41 5.52 -9.19
N THR A 162 10.60 6.84 -9.15
CA THR A 162 11.81 7.46 -8.59
C THR A 162 11.48 8.13 -7.27
N SER A 163 12.23 7.81 -6.23
CA SER A 163 12.01 8.37 -4.90
C SER A 163 12.32 9.87 -4.91
N PRO A 164 11.39 10.73 -4.46
CA PRO A 164 11.61 12.18 -4.44
C PRO A 164 12.75 12.55 -3.47
N ARG A 165 13.02 11.70 -2.47
CA ARG A 165 14.03 11.92 -1.43
C ARG A 165 15.43 11.52 -1.88
N THR A 166 15.56 10.34 -2.47
CA THR A 166 16.86 9.71 -2.76
C THR A 166 17.22 9.78 -4.22
N GLN A 167 16.27 10.13 -5.11
CA GLN A 167 16.41 10.08 -6.56
C GLN A 167 16.82 8.69 -7.07
N LYS A 168 16.59 7.64 -6.26
CA LYS A 168 16.81 6.23 -6.61
C LYS A 168 15.48 5.59 -7.03
N PRO A 169 15.51 4.50 -7.82
CA PRO A 169 14.34 3.67 -8.04
C PRO A 169 13.68 3.24 -6.72
N THR A 170 12.36 3.20 -6.66
CA THR A 170 11.57 2.92 -5.45
C THR A 170 10.25 2.23 -5.82
N ILE A 171 9.63 1.54 -4.85
CA ILE A 171 8.27 1.03 -4.97
C ILE A 171 7.31 2.10 -4.44
N ILE A 172 6.30 2.37 -5.24
CA ILE A 172 5.19 3.24 -4.89
C ILE A 172 3.93 2.37 -4.87
N THR A 173 3.21 2.40 -3.75
CA THR A 173 1.93 1.70 -3.61
C THR A 173 0.82 2.74 -3.57
N VAL A 174 -0.18 2.60 -4.45
CA VAL A 174 -1.44 3.33 -4.36
C VAL A 174 -2.48 2.41 -3.76
N GLN A 175 -3.08 2.79 -2.66
CA GLN A 175 -4.06 1.98 -1.93
C GLN A 175 -5.31 2.81 -1.63
N GLU A 176 -6.49 2.20 -1.59
CA GLU A 176 -7.70 2.89 -1.15
C GLU A 176 -7.52 3.53 0.24
N PHE A 177 -7.98 4.77 0.41
CA PHE A 177 -7.91 5.46 1.70
C PHE A 177 -9.09 5.08 2.57
N ILE A 178 -8.79 4.39 3.66
CA ILE A 178 -9.77 3.78 4.55
C ILE A 178 -10.29 4.76 5.62
N GLY A 179 -9.63 5.91 5.79
CA GLY A 179 -10.04 6.96 6.72
C GLY A 179 -8.94 7.36 7.71
N LYS A 180 -9.26 8.36 8.54
CA LYS A 180 -8.33 8.91 9.56
C LYS A 180 -8.49 8.24 10.93
N ASP A 181 -9.67 7.69 11.21
CA ASP A 181 -9.97 7.05 12.49
C ASP A 181 -9.67 5.54 12.39
N LEU A 182 -8.39 5.21 12.63
CA LEU A 182 -7.85 3.86 12.56
C LEU A 182 -7.36 3.44 13.95
N GLN A 183 -7.89 2.33 14.45
CA GLN A 183 -7.54 1.78 15.75
C GLN A 183 -6.73 0.48 15.58
N ASP A 184 -5.47 0.49 16.02
CA ASP A 184 -4.60 -0.69 15.98
C ASP A 184 -5.09 -1.72 17.00
N ILE A 185 -5.55 -2.89 16.52
CA ILE A 185 -6.16 -3.95 17.33
C ILE A 185 -5.22 -4.38 18.46
N PHE A 186 -3.90 -4.41 18.21
CA PHE A 186 -2.94 -4.86 19.21
C PHE A 186 -2.58 -3.79 20.25
N LYS A 187 -3.18 -2.61 20.15
CA LYS A 187 -2.99 -1.48 21.09
C LYS A 187 -4.26 -1.06 21.80
N MET A 188 -5.41 -1.53 21.34
CA MET A 188 -6.67 -1.32 22.05
C MET A 188 -6.64 -2.04 23.40
N ASP A 189 -7.35 -1.49 24.38
CA ASP A 189 -7.66 -2.25 25.57
C ASP A 189 -8.51 -3.46 25.18
N LYS A 190 -8.18 -4.63 25.75
CA LYS A 190 -8.86 -5.88 25.39
C LYS A 190 -10.35 -5.83 25.70
N SER A 191 -10.74 -5.20 26.81
CA SER A 191 -12.16 -5.09 27.19
C SER A 191 -12.92 -4.18 26.23
N ASP A 192 -12.33 -3.04 25.85
CA ASP A 192 -12.91 -2.12 24.86
C ASP A 192 -13.11 -2.80 23.50
N LEU A 193 -12.11 -3.56 23.02
CA LEU A 193 -12.21 -4.31 21.76
C LEU A 193 -13.31 -5.38 21.81
N ILE A 194 -13.41 -6.12 22.91
CA ILE A 194 -14.46 -7.12 23.10
C ILE A 194 -15.84 -6.47 23.11
N ASP A 195 -16.00 -5.34 23.80
CA ASP A 195 -17.28 -4.65 23.89
C ASP A 195 -17.68 -4.03 22.55
N LEU A 196 -16.71 -3.51 21.78
CA LEU A 196 -16.90 -3.06 20.42
C LEU A 196 -17.39 -4.20 19.51
N LEU A 197 -16.72 -5.36 19.53
CA LEU A 197 -17.10 -6.53 18.74
C LEU A 197 -18.49 -7.06 19.14
N ARG A 198 -18.87 -6.98 20.42
CA ARG A 198 -20.24 -7.34 20.84
C ARG A 198 -21.30 -6.35 20.40
N GLY A 199 -20.94 -5.07 20.30
CA GLY A 199 -21.83 -3.99 19.89
C GLY A 199 -22.05 -3.92 18.38
N ASP A 200 -21.10 -4.42 17.58
CA ASP A 200 -21.10 -4.34 16.13
C ASP A 200 -21.04 -5.74 15.48
N HIS A 201 -22.20 -6.26 15.09
CA HIS A 201 -22.33 -7.62 14.55
C HIS A 201 -21.55 -7.81 13.24
N ALA A 202 -21.54 -6.81 12.35
CA ALA A 202 -20.84 -6.89 11.08
C ALA A 202 -19.33 -6.97 11.29
N LEU A 203 -18.80 -6.11 12.18
CA LEU A 203 -17.38 -6.17 12.55
C LEU A 203 -17.02 -7.51 13.20
N ASN A 204 -17.87 -8.03 14.09
CA ASN A 204 -17.65 -9.33 14.74
C ASN A 204 -17.60 -10.49 13.74
N GLU A 205 -18.49 -10.48 12.75
CA GLU A 205 -18.51 -11.50 11.70
C GLU A 205 -17.20 -11.46 10.89
N SER A 206 -16.76 -10.28 10.45
CA SER A 206 -15.49 -10.12 9.73
C SER A 206 -14.28 -10.53 10.59
N PHE A 207 -14.27 -10.18 11.88
CA PHE A 207 -13.23 -10.56 12.83
C PHE A 207 -13.18 -12.07 13.05
N SER A 208 -14.33 -12.71 13.21
CA SER A 208 -14.45 -14.16 13.38
C SER A 208 -13.93 -14.91 12.16
N LYS A 209 -14.40 -14.54 10.95
CA LYS A 209 -13.94 -15.15 9.69
C LYS A 209 -12.44 -14.98 9.48
N PHE A 210 -11.91 -13.79 9.77
CA PHE A 210 -10.47 -13.53 9.69
C PHE A 210 -9.65 -14.49 10.55
N ILE A 211 -10.07 -14.73 11.79
CA ILE A 211 -9.40 -15.66 12.70
C ILE A 211 -9.51 -17.09 12.20
N GLU A 212 -10.72 -17.54 11.85
CA GLU A 212 -10.95 -18.91 11.36
C GLU A 212 -10.08 -19.23 10.13
N ILE A 213 -10.00 -18.30 9.16
CA ILE A 213 -9.14 -18.44 7.98
C ILE A 213 -7.65 -18.48 8.39
N SER A 214 -7.23 -17.55 9.26
CA SER A 214 -5.84 -17.47 9.74
C SER A 214 -5.40 -18.75 10.46
N GLU A 215 -6.27 -19.29 11.32
CA GLU A 215 -6.04 -20.53 12.06
C GLU A 215 -5.90 -21.72 11.12
N LYS A 216 -6.80 -21.83 10.15
CA LYS A 216 -6.76 -22.92 9.16
C LYS A 216 -5.45 -22.92 8.39
N ILE A 217 -5.04 -21.76 7.87
CA ILE A 217 -3.79 -21.62 7.11
C ILE A 217 -2.58 -21.93 7.98
N TRP A 218 -2.58 -21.47 9.23
CA TRP A 218 -1.53 -21.81 10.18
C TRP A 218 -1.47 -23.31 10.46
N ALA A 219 -2.62 -23.97 10.64
CA ALA A 219 -2.70 -25.39 10.91
C ALA A 219 -2.22 -26.24 9.72
N GLU A 220 -2.68 -25.91 8.51
CA GLU A 220 -2.49 -26.70 7.29
C GLU A 220 -1.15 -26.38 6.58
N GLU A 221 -0.83 -25.11 6.41
CA GLU A 221 0.31 -24.67 5.59
C GLU A 221 1.52 -24.20 6.41
N LYS A 222 1.35 -24.05 7.73
CA LYS A 222 2.36 -23.43 8.62
C LYS A 222 2.77 -22.02 8.17
N LYS A 223 1.84 -21.32 7.52
CA LYS A 223 1.98 -19.94 7.09
C LYS A 223 1.21 -19.01 8.01
N ILE A 224 1.72 -17.80 8.22
CA ILE A 224 1.07 -16.76 8.99
C ILE A 224 1.36 -15.40 8.35
N ILE A 225 0.30 -14.62 8.11
CA ILE A 225 0.43 -13.27 7.57
C ILE A 225 1.12 -12.34 8.56
N ASP A 226 1.78 -11.29 8.07
CA ASP A 226 2.50 -10.36 8.93
C ASP A 226 1.58 -9.46 9.76
N LEU A 227 1.34 -9.87 10.99
CA LEU A 227 0.66 -9.08 12.00
C LEU A 227 1.62 -8.19 12.80
N THR A 228 2.94 -8.27 12.60
CA THR A 228 3.91 -7.58 13.48
C THR A 228 4.04 -6.08 13.20
N GLY A 229 3.68 -5.62 12.01
CA GLY A 229 3.71 -4.21 11.67
C GLY A 229 2.76 -3.37 12.53
N LYS A 230 3.17 -2.13 12.79
CA LYS A 230 2.37 -1.16 13.57
C LYS A 230 1.16 -0.78 12.73
N ALA A 231 -0.05 -0.93 13.30
CA ALA A 231 -1.30 -0.68 12.61
C ALA A 231 -1.45 -1.48 11.30
N ASN A 232 -0.91 -2.70 11.22
CA ASN A 232 -1.17 -3.57 10.07
C ASN A 232 -2.63 -4.03 10.06
N LEU A 233 -3.13 -4.57 11.18
CA LEU A 233 -4.52 -4.95 11.37
C LEU A 233 -5.21 -3.91 12.24
N VAL A 234 -6.21 -3.23 11.68
CA VAL A 234 -6.90 -2.10 12.32
C VAL A 234 -8.41 -2.25 12.24
N ILE A 235 -9.09 -1.53 13.12
CA ILE A 235 -10.51 -1.21 12.96
C ILE A 235 -10.59 0.21 12.43
N ALA A 236 -11.17 0.36 11.25
CA ALA A 236 -11.46 1.64 10.64
C ALA A 236 -12.89 2.07 10.97
N LYS A 237 -13.07 3.32 11.38
CA LYS A 237 -14.40 3.89 11.63
C LYS A 237 -14.78 4.87 10.53
N SER A 238 -15.96 4.67 9.93
CA SER A 238 -16.53 5.56 8.92
C SER A 238 -17.99 5.87 9.25
N GLU A 239 -18.29 7.12 9.60
CA GLU A 239 -19.60 7.65 10.03
C GLU A 239 -20.30 6.81 11.11
N ASN A 240 -20.89 5.68 10.73
CA ASN A 240 -21.65 4.77 11.59
C ASN A 240 -21.21 3.29 11.50
N GLU A 241 -20.15 2.98 10.75
CA GLU A 241 -19.69 1.61 10.53
C GLU A 241 -18.25 1.43 11.01
N HIS A 242 -17.97 0.25 11.57
CA HIS A 242 -16.60 -0.22 11.81
C HIS A 242 -16.26 -1.30 10.80
N LYS A 243 -15.04 -1.27 10.27
CA LYS A 243 -14.53 -2.28 9.34
C LYS A 243 -13.19 -2.79 9.82
N LEU A 244 -13.02 -4.11 9.79
CA LEU A 244 -11.73 -4.74 10.00
C LEU A 244 -10.92 -4.57 8.72
N VAL A 245 -9.70 -4.03 8.82
CA VAL A 245 -8.86 -3.74 7.66
C VAL A 245 -7.42 -4.13 7.92
N PHE A 246 -6.78 -4.69 6.88
CA PHE A 246 -5.37 -5.05 6.84
C PHE A 246 -4.62 -4.09 5.90
N LEU A 247 -3.98 -3.06 6.46
CA LEU A 247 -3.43 -1.92 5.71
C LEU A 247 -2.17 -2.24 4.91
N ASP A 248 -1.34 -3.17 5.38
CA ASP A 248 -0.10 -3.56 4.71
C ASP A 248 -0.08 -5.08 4.53
N PRO A 249 -0.87 -5.63 3.58
CA PRO A 249 -1.00 -7.06 3.30
C PRO A 249 0.23 -7.59 2.54
N HIS A 250 1.40 -7.46 3.14
CA HIS A 250 2.68 -7.88 2.58
C HIS A 250 3.41 -8.76 3.57
N ASN A 251 4.18 -9.72 3.05
CA ASN A 251 4.89 -10.75 3.79
C ASN A 251 3.96 -11.82 4.38
N ILE A 252 4.20 -13.06 3.94
CA ILE A 252 3.70 -14.28 4.58
C ILE A 252 4.89 -15.00 5.19
N SER A 253 4.89 -15.19 6.51
CA SER A 253 5.93 -15.96 7.18
C SER A 253 5.58 -17.45 7.24
N SER A 254 6.57 -18.31 7.03
CA SER A 254 6.48 -19.77 7.03
C SER A 254 7.31 -20.36 8.16
N LYS A 255 6.70 -21.17 9.02
CA LYS A 255 7.40 -21.87 10.12
C LYS A 255 8.52 -22.75 9.56
N GLY A 256 9.72 -22.60 10.13
CA GLY A 256 10.91 -23.38 9.74
C GLY A 256 11.66 -22.86 8.52
N LYS A 257 11.17 -21.80 7.85
CA LYS A 257 11.90 -21.10 6.78
C LYS A 257 12.34 -19.70 7.20
N ASP A 258 11.49 -19.01 7.94
CA ASP A 258 11.75 -17.65 8.40
C ASP A 258 12.36 -17.59 9.80
N ASP A 259 12.79 -16.38 10.18
CA ASP A 259 13.33 -16.03 11.50
C ASP A 259 12.43 -16.55 12.63
N PRO A 260 12.91 -17.47 13.50
CA PRO A 260 12.11 -18.05 14.58
C PRO A 260 11.50 -16.99 15.52
N ASP A 261 12.24 -15.92 15.83
CA ASP A 261 11.77 -14.87 16.72
C ASP A 261 10.60 -14.10 16.10
N ARG A 262 10.61 -13.90 14.78
CA ARG A 262 9.50 -13.32 14.03
C ARG A 262 8.28 -14.23 14.06
N VAL A 263 8.47 -15.52 13.81
CA VAL A 263 7.38 -16.51 13.83
C VAL A 263 6.73 -16.59 15.21
N GLU A 264 7.51 -16.63 16.29
CA GLU A 264 6.99 -16.64 17.66
C GLU A 264 6.15 -15.39 17.98
N ARG A 265 6.60 -14.21 17.53
CA ARG A 265 5.82 -12.97 17.68
C ARG A 265 4.49 -13.01 16.93
N LEU A 266 4.46 -13.64 15.76
CA LEU A 266 3.25 -13.81 14.95
C LEU A 266 2.29 -14.81 15.61
N GLU A 267 2.80 -15.93 16.11
CA GLU A 267 2.03 -16.93 16.87
C GLU A 267 1.35 -16.26 18.08
N LYS A 268 2.10 -15.49 18.89
CA LYS A 268 1.54 -14.74 20.03
C LYS A 268 0.44 -13.75 19.65
N LYS A 269 0.57 -13.09 18.49
CA LYS A 269 -0.48 -12.19 17.98
C LYS A 269 -1.72 -12.95 17.55
N LEU A 270 -1.56 -14.11 16.89
CA LEU A 270 -2.69 -14.97 16.55
C LEU A 270 -3.37 -15.47 17.83
N GLU A 271 -2.63 -15.99 18.81
CA GLU A 271 -3.15 -16.43 20.11
C GLU A 271 -3.96 -15.33 20.83
N TYR A 272 -3.47 -14.09 20.81
CA TYR A 272 -4.22 -12.95 21.36
C TYR A 272 -5.60 -12.80 20.72
N LEU A 273 -5.68 -12.89 19.39
CA LEU A 273 -6.94 -12.77 18.64
C LEU A 273 -7.88 -13.97 18.93
N GLN A 274 -7.34 -15.19 18.99
CA GLN A 274 -8.08 -16.41 19.32
C GLN A 274 -8.73 -16.33 20.71
N ASN A 275 -8.00 -15.77 21.69
CA ASN A 275 -8.51 -15.55 23.03
C ASN A 275 -9.69 -14.58 23.04
N ILE A 276 -9.63 -13.50 22.26
CA ILE A 276 -10.75 -12.56 22.09
C ILE A 276 -11.97 -13.27 21.48
N PHE A 277 -11.76 -14.01 20.39
CA PHE A 277 -12.83 -14.75 19.71
C PHE A 277 -13.52 -15.77 20.63
N SER A 278 -12.75 -16.48 21.44
CA SER A 278 -13.26 -17.44 22.44
C SER A 278 -14.10 -16.76 23.54
N GLU A 279 -13.70 -15.58 23.99
CA GLU A 279 -14.42 -14.80 25.01
C GLU A 279 -15.72 -14.18 24.51
N ILE A 280 -15.79 -13.87 23.21
CA ILE A 280 -17.03 -13.43 22.56
C ILE A 280 -17.99 -14.62 22.44
N SER A 281 -17.50 -15.75 21.90
CA SER A 281 -18.29 -16.95 21.64
C SER A 281 -18.85 -17.64 22.89
N SER A 282 -18.09 -17.66 23.99
CA SER A 282 -18.50 -18.35 25.23
C SER A 282 -19.68 -17.67 25.93
N LYS A 283 -19.73 -16.33 25.96
CA LYS A 283 -20.84 -15.60 26.61
C LYS A 283 -22.15 -15.69 25.84
N GLU A 284 -22.11 -15.80 24.52
CA GLU A 284 -23.32 -16.00 23.71
C GLU A 284 -23.98 -17.35 23.99
N ARG A 285 -23.19 -18.41 24.19
CA ARG A 285 -23.70 -19.73 24.58
C ARG A 285 -24.39 -19.67 25.94
N THR A 286 -23.80 -18.99 26.93
CA THR A 286 -24.43 -18.84 28.26
C THR A 286 -25.74 -18.05 28.18
N ARG A 287 -25.82 -16.98 27.37
CA ARG A 287 -27.06 -16.22 27.17
C ARG A 287 -28.15 -17.05 26.50
N LYS A 288 -27.82 -17.83 25.47
CA LYS A 288 -28.77 -18.73 24.79
C LYS A 288 -29.28 -19.87 25.66
N MET A 289 -28.50 -20.29 26.67
CA MET A 289 -28.94 -21.31 27.63
C MET A 289 -29.78 -20.74 28.78
N ALA A 290 -29.71 -19.43 29.03
CA ALA A 290 -30.44 -18.74 30.10
C ALA A 290 -31.75 -18.09 29.62
N ALA A 291 -31.96 -17.98 28.30
CA ALA A 291 -33.18 -17.50 27.67
C ALA A 291 -34.06 -18.68 27.23
#